data_AF-A0A1G7SIS6-F1
#
_entry.id   AF-A0A1G7SIS6-F1
#
_cell.length_a   1.000
_cell.length_b   1.000
_cell.length_c   1.000
_cell.angle_alpha   90.00
_cell.angle_beta   90.00
_cell.angle_gamma   90.00
#
_symmetry.space_group_name_H-M   'P 1'
#
loop_
_entity.id
_entity.type
_entity.pdbx_description
1 polymer ?
#
loop_
_entity_poly.entity_id
_entity_poly.type
_entity_poly.pdbx_seq_one_letter_code
_entity_poly.pdbx_strand_id
1 'polypeptide(L)'
;MSRAEGFAAVPTWMIRDTRVSVHAIAVFASLASRAGFEEIHPSQTTLATEARCSERKVRDALNELEQLGVIRRERRTSSVGRASNGYTLHPNGRPPGVPASPAGTYSVPARTTEVPARGAAGSGTSEQITPLIEVENLEVDNSQVDRAFEALWNLWPTPRRSTRKVVEKSLRAALKAASWSTIESAARDHVLVWQTWPAGDINFVPLLSTWLNQERWSGARPLPRSGGRLSVVDAGRAADMLLAQHEQRAVGA
;
A
#
# COMPACT_ATOMS: atom_id res chain seq x y z
N MET A 1 30.23 -13.07 23.81
CA MET A 1 30.37 -11.83 24.61
C MET A 1 28.98 -11.31 24.89
N SER A 2 28.53 -11.38 26.14
CA SER A 2 27.19 -10.94 26.56
C SER A 2 27.11 -9.41 26.57
N ARG A 3 26.55 -8.80 25.52
CA ARG A 3 25.85 -7.54 25.74
C ARG A 3 24.48 -7.91 26.27
N ALA A 4 24.19 -7.53 27.51
CA ALA A 4 22.80 -7.23 27.82
C ALA A 4 22.45 -6.00 26.97
N GLU A 5 22.13 -6.23 25.69
CA GLU A 5 21.50 -5.22 24.86
C GLU A 5 20.19 -4.91 25.57
N GLY A 6 20.00 -3.66 25.99
CA GLY A 6 18.85 -3.25 26.81
C GLY A 6 17.52 -3.65 26.19
N PHE A 7 16.43 -3.48 26.93
CA PHE A 7 15.10 -3.79 26.40
C PHE A 7 14.54 -2.60 25.61
N ALA A 8 13.80 -2.90 24.55
CA ALA A 8 12.96 -1.91 23.87
C ALA A 8 11.61 -1.82 24.58
N ALA A 9 11.22 -0.62 25.01
CA ALA A 9 9.88 -0.38 25.53
C ALA A 9 8.89 -0.22 24.37
N VAL A 10 7.92 -1.13 24.28
CA VAL A 10 6.82 -1.05 23.31
C VAL A 10 5.52 -0.71 24.06
N PRO A 11 4.75 0.30 23.63
CA PRO A 11 3.47 0.62 24.25
C PRO A 11 2.51 -0.56 24.25
N THR A 12 1.90 -0.85 25.40
CA THR A 12 0.98 -1.99 25.54
C THR A 12 -0.22 -1.91 24.61
N TRP A 13 -0.72 -0.70 24.32
CA TRP A 13 -1.83 -0.51 23.38
C TRP A 13 -1.46 -1.00 21.98
N MET A 14 -0.21 -0.83 21.56
CA MET A 14 0.27 -1.22 20.23
C MET A 14 0.29 -2.75 20.08
N ILE A 15 0.54 -3.47 21.18
CA ILE A 15 0.50 -4.93 21.23
C ILE A 15 -0.94 -5.46 21.24
N ARG A 16 -1.86 -4.74 21.88
CA ARG A 16 -3.26 -5.17 22.04
C ARG A 16 -4.14 -4.80 20.85
N ASP A 17 -3.82 -3.73 20.13
CA ASP A 17 -4.59 -3.26 18.99
C ASP A 17 -4.28 -4.10 17.74
N THR A 18 -5.25 -4.91 17.31
CA THR A 18 -5.13 -5.80 16.15
C THR A 18 -5.03 -5.05 14.81
N ARG A 19 -5.26 -3.73 14.82
CA ARG A 19 -5.10 -2.87 13.63
C ARG A 19 -3.63 -2.53 13.37
N VAL A 20 -2.76 -2.63 14.38
CA VAL A 20 -1.33 -2.39 14.22
C VAL A 20 -0.67 -3.65 13.66
N SER A 21 0.07 -3.50 12.57
CA SER A 21 0.76 -4.62 11.97
C SER A 21 1.90 -5.13 12.85
N VAL A 22 2.13 -6.44 12.83
CA VAL A 22 3.26 -7.07 13.54
C VAL A 22 4.60 -6.49 13.08
N HIS A 23 4.70 -6.09 11.81
CA HIS A 23 5.89 -5.43 11.28
C HIS A 23 6.06 -4.00 11.81
N ALA A 24 4.97 -3.24 12.01
CA ALA A 24 5.02 -1.94 12.68
C ALA A 24 5.49 -2.07 14.14
N ILE A 25 5.01 -3.07 14.87
CA ILE A 25 5.48 -3.37 16.24
C ILE A 25 6.98 -3.69 16.25
N ALA A 26 7.43 -4.55 15.34
CA ALA A 26 8.85 -4.94 15.24
C ALA A 26 9.76 -3.76 14.88
N VAL A 27 9.38 -2.95 13.89
CA VAL A 27 10.15 -1.75 13.50
C VAL A 27 10.17 -0.72 14.62
N PHE A 28 9.05 -0.51 15.31
CA PHE A 28 8.99 0.37 16.48
C PHE A 28 9.93 -0.13 17.59
N ALA A 29 9.93 -1.42 17.88
CA ALA A 29 10.84 -2.01 18.86
C ALA A 29 12.31 -1.83 18.47
N SER A 30 12.67 -2.00 17.19
CA SER A 30 14.02 -1.73 16.68
C SER A 30 14.44 -0.27 16.81
N LEU A 31 13.50 0.67 16.65
CA LEU A 31 13.78 2.10 16.89
C LEU A 31 13.89 2.39 18.39
N ALA A 32 13.01 1.81 19.21
CA ALA A 32 12.96 2.03 20.65
C ALA A 32 14.17 1.45 21.39
N SER A 33 14.76 0.35 20.91
CA SER A 33 16.02 -0.19 21.45
C SER A 33 17.20 0.77 21.27
N ARG A 34 17.11 1.68 20.29
CA ARG A 34 18.16 2.64 19.93
C ARG A 34 17.95 4.02 20.54
N ALA A 35 16.75 4.31 21.05
CA ALA A 35 16.35 5.62 21.57
C ALA A 35 17.11 6.08 22.83
N GLY A 36 17.85 5.18 23.50
CA GLY A 36 18.64 5.50 24.69
C GLY A 36 20.12 5.83 24.43
N PHE A 37 20.65 5.63 23.21
CA PHE A 37 22.09 5.65 22.98
C PHE A 37 22.62 6.82 22.15
N GLU A 38 21.82 7.43 21.26
CA GLU A 38 22.15 8.64 20.47
C GLU A 38 20.96 8.95 19.53
N GLU A 39 21.03 10.04 18.77
CA GLU A 39 20.01 10.37 17.76
C GLU A 39 19.70 9.16 16.83
N ILE A 40 18.43 8.82 16.65
CA ILE A 40 18.00 7.59 15.95
C ILE A 40 18.09 7.79 14.43
N HIS A 41 19.22 7.43 13.81
CA HIS A 41 19.44 7.49 12.35
C HIS A 41 19.74 6.14 11.67
N PRO A 42 19.07 5.02 12.01
CA PRO A 42 19.31 3.75 11.33
C PRO A 42 18.88 3.82 9.86
N SER A 43 19.66 3.16 9.00
CA SER A 43 19.28 2.96 7.61
C SER A 43 18.05 2.03 7.51
N GLN A 44 17.28 2.12 6.42
CA GLN A 44 16.16 1.21 6.19
C GLN A 44 16.62 -0.25 6.08
N THR A 45 17.82 -0.48 5.54
CA THR A 45 18.44 -1.81 5.47
C THR A 45 18.74 -2.37 6.86
N THR A 46 19.25 -1.53 7.78
CA THR A 46 19.48 -1.93 9.18
C THR A 46 18.17 -2.31 9.87
N LEU A 47 17.12 -1.49 9.71
CA LEU A 47 15.79 -1.78 10.26
C LEU A 47 15.21 -3.07 9.66
N ALA A 48 15.45 -3.36 8.39
CA ALA A 48 14.98 -4.57 7.73
C ALA A 48 15.60 -5.82 8.35
N THR A 49 16.91 -5.80 8.60
CA THR A 49 17.62 -6.89 9.27
C THR A 49 17.10 -7.11 10.68
N GLU A 50 16.94 -6.04 11.46
CA GLU A 50 16.52 -6.12 12.88
C GLU A 50 15.05 -6.54 13.04
N ALA A 51 14.17 -5.96 12.23
CA ALA A 51 12.75 -6.30 12.22
C ALA A 51 12.46 -7.60 11.43
N ARG A 52 13.50 -8.27 10.90
CA ARG A 52 13.43 -9.52 10.11
C ARG A 52 12.39 -9.47 8.99
N CYS A 53 12.35 -8.35 8.26
CA CYS A 53 11.42 -8.14 7.16
C CYS A 53 12.12 -7.46 5.97
N SER A 54 11.45 -7.40 4.82
CA SER A 54 12.01 -6.73 3.64
C SER A 54 11.99 -5.22 3.80
N GLU A 55 12.90 -4.51 3.12
CA GLU A 55 12.92 -3.02 3.14
C GLU A 55 11.59 -2.40 2.69
N ARG A 56 10.87 -3.07 1.79
CA ARG A 56 9.52 -2.67 1.39
C ARG A 56 8.57 -2.69 2.59
N LYS A 57 8.58 -3.78 3.37
CA LYS A 57 7.76 -3.90 4.58
C LYS A 57 8.18 -2.91 5.67
N VAL A 58 9.47 -2.61 5.79
CA VAL A 58 9.95 -1.54 6.68
C VAL A 58 9.36 -0.20 6.27
N ARG A 59 9.34 0.12 4.98
CA ARG A 59 8.75 1.36 4.47
C ARG A 59 7.25 1.43 4.74
N ASP A 60 6.53 0.34 4.50
CA ASP A 60 5.09 0.25 4.77
C ASP A 60 4.82 0.41 6.28
N ALA A 61 5.60 -0.24 7.14
CA ALA A 61 5.52 -0.13 8.59
C ALA A 61 5.85 1.26 9.11
N LEU A 62 6.87 1.94 8.55
CA LEU A 62 7.19 3.33 8.91
C LEU A 62 6.04 4.29 8.54
N ASN A 63 5.42 4.12 7.38
CA ASN A 63 4.27 4.92 6.99
C ASN A 63 3.07 4.69 7.94
N GLU A 64 2.84 3.44 8.33
CA GLU A 64 1.79 3.08 9.30
C GLU A 64 2.04 3.72 10.67
N LEU A 65 3.26 3.62 11.20
CA LEU A 65 3.65 4.24 12.46
C LEU A 65 3.55 5.78 12.42
N GLU A 66 3.84 6.40 11.27
CA GLU A 66 3.69 7.85 11.06
C GLU A 66 2.21 8.25 11.05
N GLN A 67 1.34 7.46 10.39
CA GLN A 67 -0.12 7.67 10.40
C GLN A 67 -0.72 7.52 11.79
N LEU A 68 -0.20 6.60 12.60
CA LEU A 68 -0.58 6.43 14.01
C LEU A 68 -0.04 7.56 14.91
N GLY A 69 0.81 8.45 14.38
CA GLY A 69 1.40 9.55 15.11
C GLY A 69 2.40 9.13 16.19
N VAL A 70 2.90 7.89 16.12
CA VAL A 70 3.83 7.31 17.10
C VAL A 70 5.28 7.50 16.72
N ILE A 71 5.55 7.85 15.46
CA ILE A 71 6.86 8.27 15.00
C ILE A 71 6.76 9.56 14.18
N ARG A 72 7.83 10.34 14.19
CA ARG A 72 8.07 11.42 13.24
C ARG A 72 9.35 11.13 12.48
N ARG A 73 9.32 11.28 11.16
CA ARG A 73 10.49 11.12 10.28
C ARG A 73 11.03 12.49 9.90
N GLU A 74 12.32 12.71 10.15
CA GLU A 74 13.03 13.90 9.70
C GLU A 74 13.97 13.52 8.55
N ARG A 75 13.77 14.16 7.40
CA ARG A 75 14.62 13.95 6.24
C ARG A 75 15.87 14.78 6.40
N ARG A 76 16.99 14.13 6.72
CA ARG A 76 18.30 14.78 6.71
C ARG A 76 18.80 14.90 5.29
N THR A 77 19.40 16.04 4.95
CA THR A 77 20.22 16.21 3.76
C THR A 77 21.67 16.36 4.23
N SER A 78 22.54 15.42 3.82
CA SER A 78 23.98 15.56 4.03
C SER A 78 24.57 16.30 2.84
N SER A 79 25.59 17.12 3.08
CA SER A 79 26.36 17.80 2.04
C SER A 79 27.13 16.85 1.13
N VAL A 80 27.27 15.57 1.50
CA VAL A 80 28.08 14.55 0.79
C VAL A 80 27.21 13.40 0.23
N GLY A 81 25.87 13.51 0.25
CA GLY A 81 24.97 12.53 -0.38
C GLY A 81 23.66 12.26 0.37
N ARG A 82 22.98 11.15 0.02
CA ARG A 82 21.73 10.73 0.69
C ARG A 82 22.01 10.38 2.15
N ALA A 83 21.55 11.21 3.08
CA ALA A 83 21.62 10.90 4.51
C ALA A 83 20.49 9.94 4.91
N SER A 84 20.73 9.14 5.95
CA SER A 84 19.67 8.38 6.61
C SER A 84 18.67 9.34 7.28
N ASN A 85 17.41 8.92 7.34
CA ASN A 85 16.38 9.71 8.02
C ASN A 85 16.58 9.62 9.54
N GLY A 86 16.30 10.71 10.24
CA GLY A 86 16.16 10.72 11.68
C GLY A 86 14.74 10.34 12.11
N TYR A 87 14.62 9.70 13.27
CA TYR A 87 13.32 9.30 13.83
C TYR A 87 13.14 9.82 15.26
N THR A 88 11.97 10.35 15.55
CA THR A 88 11.52 10.69 16.91
C THR A 88 10.35 9.81 17.30
N LEU A 89 10.38 9.22 18.49
CA LEU A 89 9.32 8.33 18.98
C LEU A 89 8.37 9.09 19.91
N HIS A 90 7.07 8.85 19.72
CA HIS A 90 5.97 9.39 20.53
C HIS A 90 5.09 8.22 21.02
N PRO A 91 5.54 7.46 22.03
CA PRO A 91 4.88 6.22 22.47
C PRO A 91 3.43 6.39 22.97
N ASN A 92 3.05 7.61 23.37
CA ASN A 92 1.70 7.96 23.83
C ASN A 92 0.86 8.69 22.77
N GLY A 93 1.31 8.70 21.52
CA GLY A 93 0.72 9.50 20.44
C GLY A 93 1.16 10.96 20.50
N ARG A 94 1.03 11.63 19.36
CA ARG A 94 1.34 13.06 19.22
C ARG A 94 0.19 13.90 19.81
N PRO A 95 0.46 14.93 20.64
CA PRO A 95 -0.56 15.90 21.00
C PRO A 95 -0.98 16.68 19.74
N PRO A 96 -2.29 16.82 19.45
CA PRO A 96 -2.75 17.61 18.33
C PRO A 96 -2.33 19.07 18.54
N GLY A 97 -1.62 19.65 17.57
CA GLY A 97 -1.37 21.10 17.54
C GLY A 97 0.07 21.60 17.69
N VAL A 98 1.11 20.77 17.61
CA VAL A 98 2.49 21.29 17.50
C VAL A 98 2.87 21.46 16.03
N PRO A 99 2.80 22.67 15.42
CA PRO A 99 3.32 22.89 14.08
C PRO A 99 4.82 22.59 14.03
N ALA A 100 5.29 22.11 12.87
CA ALA A 100 6.70 21.86 12.63
C ALA A 100 7.48 23.17 12.70
N SER A 101 8.12 23.47 13.82
CA SER A 101 9.14 24.51 13.86
C SER A 101 10.44 23.95 13.27
N PRO A 102 11.09 24.62 12.31
CA PRO A 102 12.43 24.25 11.87
C PRO A 102 13.45 24.66 12.95
N ALA A 103 14.43 23.79 13.15
CA ALA A 103 15.66 23.88 13.96
C ALA A 103 15.96 25.18 14.72
N GLY A 104 16.29 25.04 16.02
CA GLY A 104 17.18 25.99 16.71
C GLY A 104 16.94 26.14 18.22
N THR A 105 17.85 25.53 19.00
CA THR A 105 18.36 26.02 20.29
C THR A 105 17.50 25.83 21.56
N TYR A 106 18.10 25.11 22.50
CA TYR A 106 17.70 25.00 23.91
C TYR A 106 17.63 26.37 24.59
N SER A 107 16.53 26.66 25.28
CA SER A 107 16.51 27.42 26.54
C SER A 107 15.15 27.32 27.22
N VAL A 108 15.17 26.90 28.49
CA VAL A 108 14.08 27.07 29.47
C VAL A 108 14.14 28.54 29.93
N PRO A 109 13.02 29.26 30.15
CA PRO A 109 12.49 29.35 31.52
C PRO A 109 10.97 29.57 31.68
N ALA A 110 10.61 29.50 32.96
CA ALA A 110 9.38 29.75 33.71
C ALA A 110 8.33 30.76 33.18
N ARG A 111 7.06 30.36 33.40
CA ARG A 111 5.95 31.06 34.11
C ARG A 111 6.00 32.61 34.10
N THR A 112 4.95 33.26 33.59
CA THR A 112 3.97 34.14 34.31
C THR A 112 3.12 34.94 33.30
N THR A 113 2.02 35.46 33.83
CA THR A 113 0.78 36.05 33.30
C THR A 113 0.86 37.17 32.26
N GLU A 114 -0.34 37.43 31.69
CA GLU A 114 -0.91 38.72 31.28
C GLU A 114 -1.04 39.09 29.78
N VAL A 115 -2.32 39.19 29.40
CA VAL A 115 -2.96 39.90 28.27
C VAL A 115 -3.13 41.37 28.76
N PRO A 116 -2.99 42.47 27.97
CA PRO A 116 -3.91 42.76 26.85
C PRO A 116 -3.48 43.73 25.70
N ALA A 117 -4.37 43.77 24.70
CA ALA A 117 -4.86 44.91 23.89
C ALA A 117 -4.07 45.49 22.68
N ARG A 118 -4.65 45.20 21.50
CA ARG A 118 -5.22 46.12 20.48
C ARG A 118 -4.31 47.20 19.84
N GLY A 119 -4.08 47.06 18.53
CA GLY A 119 -3.68 48.14 17.62
C GLY A 119 -3.83 47.72 16.16
N ALA A 120 -4.65 48.44 15.40
CA ALA A 120 -5.02 48.18 14.01
C ALA A 120 -4.14 48.98 13.02
N ALA A 121 -3.91 48.42 11.82
CA ALA A 121 -3.75 49.08 10.50
C ALA A 121 -3.14 48.05 9.53
N GLY A 122 -3.85 47.57 8.50
CA GLY A 122 -3.79 48.04 7.09
C GLY A 122 -2.62 47.35 6.35
N SER A 123 -2.67 46.85 5.12
CA SER A 123 -3.52 46.94 3.93
C SER A 123 -2.91 45.96 2.90
N GLY A 124 -3.68 45.42 1.94
CA GLY A 124 -3.09 44.86 0.70
C GLY A 124 -3.61 43.50 0.22
N THR A 125 -4.67 43.57 -0.57
CA THR A 125 -5.31 42.61 -1.49
C THR A 125 -4.39 41.63 -2.23
N SER A 126 -4.80 40.37 -2.37
CA SER A 126 -4.87 39.67 -3.67
C SER A 126 -5.66 38.36 -3.53
N GLU A 127 -6.92 38.40 -3.96
CA GLU A 127 -7.73 37.20 -4.15
C GLU A 127 -7.24 36.44 -5.38
N GLN A 128 -6.82 35.20 -5.20
CA GLN A 128 -6.85 34.21 -6.27
C GLN A 128 -7.76 33.07 -5.83
N ILE A 129 -9.00 33.19 -6.31
CA ILE A 129 -10.02 32.14 -6.31
C ILE A 129 -9.53 31.06 -7.28
N THR A 130 -9.00 29.97 -6.74
CA THR A 130 -9.01 28.68 -7.44
C THR A 130 -10.35 28.01 -7.13
N PRO A 131 -11.14 27.60 -8.14
CA PRO A 131 -12.38 26.88 -7.90
C PRO A 131 -12.04 25.55 -7.24
N LEU A 132 -12.38 25.44 -5.95
CA LEU A 132 -12.39 24.19 -5.21
C LEU A 132 -13.52 23.35 -5.83
N ILE A 133 -13.17 22.50 -6.80
CA ILE A 133 -14.03 21.38 -7.15
C ILE A 133 -13.99 20.47 -5.94
N GLU A 134 -14.96 20.70 -5.05
CA GLU A 134 -15.27 19.85 -3.93
C GLU A 134 -15.80 18.54 -4.54
N VAL A 135 -14.88 17.62 -4.83
CA VAL A 135 -15.24 16.24 -5.12
C VAL A 135 -15.81 15.72 -3.81
N GLU A 136 -17.13 15.73 -3.69
CA GLU A 136 -17.86 15.13 -2.59
C GLU A 136 -17.25 13.74 -2.33
N ASN A 137 -16.59 13.60 -1.17
CA ASN A 137 -16.23 12.29 -0.65
C ASN A 137 -17.56 11.63 -0.24
N LEU A 138 -18.23 11.01 -1.21
CA LEU A 138 -19.40 10.19 -0.98
C LEU A 138 -18.98 9.06 -0.03
N GLU A 139 -19.51 9.10 1.20
CA GLU A 139 -19.47 7.96 2.10
C GLU A 139 -20.12 6.78 1.37
N VAL A 140 -19.29 5.80 0.99
CA VAL A 140 -19.76 4.64 0.24
C VAL A 140 -20.61 3.79 1.18
N ASP A 141 -21.92 3.72 0.92
CA ASP A 141 -22.85 2.89 1.66
C ASP A 141 -22.37 1.42 1.65
N ASN A 142 -22.16 0.85 2.84
CA ASN A 142 -21.72 -0.54 2.98
C ASN A 142 -22.67 -1.53 2.28
N SER A 143 -23.97 -1.24 2.20
CA SER A 143 -24.93 -2.09 1.47
C SER A 143 -24.70 -2.09 -0.04
N GLN A 144 -24.20 -0.98 -0.59
CA GLN A 144 -23.81 -0.86 -1.99
C GLN A 144 -22.49 -1.59 -2.24
N VAL A 145 -21.54 -1.52 -1.31
CA VAL A 145 -20.26 -2.26 -1.38
C VAL A 145 -20.51 -3.76 -1.41
N ASP A 146 -21.42 -4.28 -0.56
CA ASP A 146 -21.70 -5.72 -0.49
C ASP A 146 -22.35 -6.25 -1.77
N ARG A 147 -23.32 -5.51 -2.33
CA ARG A 147 -23.95 -5.86 -3.62
C ARG A 147 -22.96 -5.79 -4.78
N ALA A 148 -22.16 -4.74 -4.84
CA ALA A 148 -21.09 -4.57 -5.81
C ALA A 148 -20.05 -5.71 -5.70
N PHE A 149 -19.71 -6.08 -4.47
CA PHE A 149 -18.77 -7.16 -4.20
C PHE A 149 -19.29 -8.48 -4.74
N GLU A 150 -20.52 -8.90 -4.41
CA GLU A 150 -21.05 -10.18 -4.87
C GLU A 150 -21.19 -10.25 -6.39
N ALA A 151 -21.64 -9.16 -7.03
CA ALA A 151 -21.73 -9.09 -8.48
C ALA A 151 -20.34 -9.26 -9.14
N LEU A 152 -19.34 -8.52 -8.68
CA LEU A 152 -17.98 -8.59 -9.21
C LEU A 152 -17.28 -9.92 -8.90
N TRP A 153 -17.52 -10.44 -7.70
CA TRP A 153 -16.96 -11.70 -7.22
C TRP A 153 -17.43 -12.85 -8.09
N ASN A 154 -18.72 -12.92 -8.42
CA ASN A 154 -19.28 -13.99 -9.23
C ASN A 154 -18.89 -13.88 -10.70
N LEU A 155 -18.65 -12.68 -11.21
CA LEU A 155 -18.18 -12.44 -12.57
C LEU A 155 -16.73 -12.90 -12.81
N TRP A 156 -15.85 -12.73 -11.83
CA TRP A 156 -14.41 -12.97 -12.02
C TRP A 156 -14.05 -14.46 -12.07
N PRO A 157 -13.06 -14.90 -12.87
CA PRO A 157 -12.62 -16.30 -12.86
C PRO A 157 -12.14 -16.75 -11.47
N THR A 158 -12.68 -17.87 -10.95
CA THR A 158 -12.37 -18.44 -9.63
C THR A 158 -10.87 -18.56 -9.32
N PRO A 159 -10.01 -19.09 -10.21
CA PRO A 159 -8.57 -19.21 -9.91
C PRO A 159 -7.84 -17.85 -9.88
N ARG A 160 -8.52 -16.76 -10.24
CA ARG A 160 -8.00 -15.38 -10.22
C ARG A 160 -8.69 -14.49 -9.21
N ARG A 161 -9.48 -15.08 -8.30
CA ARG A 161 -9.98 -14.39 -7.11
C ARG A 161 -8.90 -14.47 -6.04
N SER A 162 -8.49 -13.32 -5.49
CA SER A 162 -7.71 -13.29 -4.26
C SER A 162 -8.61 -13.55 -3.05
N THR A 163 -8.12 -13.42 -1.82
CA THR A 163 -8.97 -13.56 -0.63
C THR A 163 -10.08 -12.50 -0.59
N ARG A 164 -11.27 -12.86 -0.08
CA ARG A 164 -12.45 -11.98 -0.02
C ARG A 164 -12.14 -10.63 0.62
N LYS A 165 -11.48 -10.65 1.80
CA LYS A 165 -11.07 -9.43 2.53
C LYS A 165 -10.21 -8.46 1.69
N VAL A 166 -9.32 -8.99 0.84
CA VAL A 166 -8.44 -8.17 -0.01
C VAL A 166 -9.21 -7.56 -1.18
N VAL A 167 -10.13 -8.32 -1.78
CA VAL A 167 -11.01 -7.81 -2.84
C VAL A 167 -11.95 -6.73 -2.29
N GLU A 168 -12.54 -6.96 -1.12
CA GLU A 168 -13.45 -6.01 -0.47
C GLU A 168 -12.76 -4.67 -0.17
N LYS A 169 -11.52 -4.72 0.35
CA LYS A 169 -10.71 -3.51 0.57
C LYS A 169 -10.39 -2.77 -0.73
N SER A 170 -9.99 -3.50 -1.78
CA SER A 170 -9.66 -2.90 -3.09
C SER A 170 -10.91 -2.36 -3.81
N LEU A 171 -12.07 -3.00 -3.64
CA LEU A 171 -13.34 -2.52 -4.18
C LEU A 171 -13.81 -1.24 -3.50
N ARG A 172 -13.69 -1.14 -2.17
CA ARG A 172 -13.98 0.12 -1.47
C ARG A 172 -13.09 1.27 -1.96
N ALA A 173 -11.81 0.99 -2.24
CA ALA A 173 -10.92 2.00 -2.82
C ALA A 173 -11.34 2.37 -4.25
N ALA A 174 -11.73 1.40 -5.07
CA ALA A 174 -12.21 1.63 -6.43
C ALA A 174 -13.51 2.44 -6.48
N LEU A 175 -14.46 2.17 -5.59
CA LEU A 175 -15.73 2.90 -5.50
C LEU A 175 -15.57 4.37 -5.07
N LYS A 176 -14.42 4.74 -4.47
CA LYS A 176 -14.06 6.14 -4.23
C LYS A 176 -13.52 6.83 -5.48
N ALA A 177 -12.93 6.07 -6.41
CA ALA A 177 -12.31 6.59 -7.62
C ALA A 177 -13.26 6.62 -8.83
N ALA A 178 -14.23 5.69 -8.89
CA ALA A 178 -15.18 5.58 -9.98
C ALA A 178 -16.53 5.02 -9.52
N SER A 179 -17.57 5.31 -10.31
CA SER A 179 -18.91 4.76 -10.08
C SER A 179 -18.95 3.23 -10.27
N TRP A 180 -19.84 2.56 -9.53
CA TRP A 180 -20.03 1.11 -9.65
C TRP A 180 -20.32 0.68 -11.10
N SER A 181 -21.14 1.41 -11.85
CA SER A 181 -21.50 1.06 -13.23
C SER A 181 -20.29 1.06 -14.16
N THR A 182 -19.36 2.01 -14.00
CA THR A 182 -18.10 2.06 -14.76
C THR A 182 -17.24 0.84 -14.48
N ILE A 183 -17.08 0.48 -13.20
CA ILE A 183 -16.28 -0.66 -12.76
C ILE A 183 -16.90 -1.97 -13.26
N GLU A 184 -18.22 -2.11 -13.13
CA GLU A 184 -18.96 -3.30 -13.54
C GLU A 184 -18.89 -3.52 -15.06
N SER A 185 -19.14 -2.47 -15.86
CA SER A 185 -19.08 -2.56 -17.32
C SER A 185 -17.69 -2.97 -17.80
N ALA A 186 -16.65 -2.32 -17.28
CA ALA A 186 -15.27 -2.64 -17.66
C ALA A 186 -14.86 -4.06 -17.23
N ALA A 187 -15.28 -4.50 -16.04
CA ALA A 187 -15.04 -5.85 -15.57
C ALA A 187 -15.68 -6.89 -16.50
N ARG A 188 -16.93 -6.67 -16.93
CA ARG A 188 -17.62 -7.56 -17.88
C ARG A 188 -16.88 -7.63 -19.21
N ASP A 189 -16.49 -6.48 -19.75
CA ASP A 189 -15.77 -6.42 -21.03
C ASP A 189 -14.41 -7.13 -21.00
N HIS A 190 -13.68 -7.01 -19.89
CA HIS A 190 -12.42 -7.69 -19.67
C HIS A 190 -12.61 -9.21 -19.53
N VAL A 191 -13.59 -9.64 -18.72
CA VAL A 191 -13.87 -11.06 -18.52
C VAL A 191 -14.31 -11.71 -19.83
N LEU A 192 -15.13 -11.04 -20.65
CA LEU A 192 -15.49 -11.52 -21.98
C LEU A 192 -14.27 -11.74 -22.88
N VAL A 193 -13.28 -10.84 -22.84
CA VAL A 193 -12.03 -11.03 -23.61
C VAL A 193 -11.22 -12.19 -23.06
N TRP A 194 -11.11 -12.34 -21.75
CA TRP A 194 -10.33 -13.44 -21.15
C TRP A 194 -10.97 -14.80 -21.35
N GLN A 195 -12.29 -14.87 -21.49
CA GLN A 195 -12.98 -16.10 -21.88
C GLN A 195 -12.61 -16.57 -23.29
N THR A 196 -12.13 -15.68 -24.16
CA THR A 196 -11.62 -16.07 -25.49
C THR A 196 -10.18 -16.57 -25.44
N TRP A 197 -9.51 -16.53 -24.28
CA TRP A 197 -8.12 -16.96 -24.16
C TRP A 197 -8.02 -18.47 -23.94
N PRO A 198 -6.93 -19.13 -24.38
CA PRO A 198 -6.68 -20.53 -24.07
C PRO A 198 -6.67 -20.79 -22.56
N ALA A 199 -7.11 -21.97 -22.11
CA ALA A 199 -7.18 -22.31 -20.68
C ALA A 199 -5.81 -22.20 -19.97
N GLY A 200 -4.70 -22.48 -20.66
CA GLY A 200 -3.34 -22.32 -20.13
C GLY A 200 -2.92 -20.87 -19.88
N ASP A 201 -3.57 -19.92 -20.56
CA ASP A 201 -3.29 -18.49 -20.47
C ASP A 201 -4.05 -17.81 -19.33
N ILE A 202 -4.84 -18.56 -18.55
CA ILE A 202 -5.47 -18.03 -17.34
C ILE A 202 -4.42 -17.40 -16.42
N ASN A 203 -3.17 -17.92 -16.42
CA ASN A 203 -1.88 -17.27 -16.12
C ASN A 203 -1.91 -15.73 -16.05
N PHE A 204 -2.30 -15.15 -17.18
CA PHE A 204 -2.11 -13.75 -17.52
C PHE A 204 -3.31 -12.89 -17.15
N VAL A 205 -4.41 -13.51 -16.73
CA VAL A 205 -5.56 -12.79 -16.18
C VAL A 205 -5.15 -12.25 -14.81
N PRO A 206 -5.22 -10.92 -14.58
CA PRO A 206 -4.87 -10.34 -13.29
C PRO A 206 -5.77 -10.88 -12.17
N LEU A 207 -5.21 -10.95 -10.97
CA LEU A 207 -6.04 -11.14 -9.77
C LEU A 207 -7.08 -10.02 -9.68
N LEU A 208 -8.28 -10.33 -9.21
CA LEU A 208 -9.35 -9.34 -9.08
C LEU A 208 -8.91 -8.09 -8.30
N SER A 209 -8.22 -8.29 -7.17
CA SER A 209 -7.67 -7.19 -6.38
C SER A 209 -6.58 -6.39 -7.11
N THR A 210 -5.75 -7.04 -7.92
CA THR A 210 -4.75 -6.35 -8.75
C THR A 210 -5.42 -5.52 -9.85
N TRP A 211 -6.47 -6.04 -10.47
CA TRP A 211 -7.23 -5.31 -11.48
C TRP A 211 -7.89 -4.06 -10.89
N LEU A 212 -8.46 -4.19 -9.68
CA LEU A 212 -9.04 -3.08 -8.93
C LEU A 212 -7.97 -2.04 -8.52
N ASN A 213 -6.86 -2.47 -7.92
CA ASN A 213 -5.82 -1.55 -7.45
C ASN A 213 -5.09 -0.81 -8.59
N GLN A 214 -5.07 -1.38 -9.79
CA GLN A 214 -4.45 -0.76 -10.98
C GLN A 214 -5.44 0.07 -11.79
N GLU A 215 -6.65 0.29 -11.26
CA GLU A 215 -7.69 1.11 -11.89
C GLU A 215 -7.97 0.72 -13.34
N ARG A 216 -7.93 -0.59 -13.64
CA ARG A 216 -8.01 -1.07 -15.02
C ARG A 216 -9.37 -0.84 -15.69
N TRP A 217 -10.35 -0.28 -14.98
CA TRP A 217 -11.59 0.23 -15.54
C TRP A 217 -11.43 1.55 -16.31
N SER A 218 -10.36 2.32 -16.07
CA SER A 218 -10.06 3.58 -16.78
C SER A 218 -9.17 3.39 -18.00
N GLY A 219 -8.55 2.21 -18.13
CA GLY A 219 -7.62 1.89 -19.21
C GLY A 219 -8.29 1.32 -20.46
N ALA A 220 -7.49 1.13 -21.51
CA ALA A 220 -7.94 0.48 -22.73
C ALA A 220 -8.30 -1.00 -22.49
N ARG A 221 -9.37 -1.46 -23.15
CA ARG A 221 -9.81 -2.86 -23.14
C ARG A 221 -8.64 -3.78 -23.55
N PRO A 222 -8.42 -4.92 -22.86
CA PRO A 222 -7.39 -5.87 -23.25
C PRO A 222 -7.70 -6.39 -24.64
N LEU A 223 -6.65 -6.52 -25.46
CA LEU A 223 -6.78 -7.18 -26.75
C LEU A 223 -6.97 -8.69 -26.55
N PRO A 224 -7.76 -9.36 -27.41
CA PRO A 224 -7.75 -10.81 -27.44
C PRO A 224 -6.31 -11.28 -27.71
N ARG A 225 -5.83 -12.24 -26.91
CA ARG A 225 -4.58 -12.92 -27.23
C ARG A 225 -4.87 -13.77 -28.46
N SER A 226 -4.51 -13.27 -29.64
CA SER A 226 -4.55 -14.08 -30.86
C SER A 226 -3.75 -15.34 -30.57
N GLY A 227 -4.39 -16.51 -30.65
CA GLY A 227 -3.71 -17.80 -30.51
C GLY A 227 -2.51 -17.81 -31.45
N GLY A 228 -1.31 -17.66 -30.90
CA GLY A 228 -0.20 -17.12 -31.66
C GLY A 228 1.14 -17.56 -31.12
N ARG A 229 1.65 -18.61 -31.75
CA ARG A 229 2.90 -19.37 -31.51
C ARG A 229 2.85 -20.26 -30.27
N LEU A 230 2.39 -21.51 -30.50
CA LEU A 230 3.07 -22.66 -29.91
C LEU A 230 4.57 -22.36 -29.95
N SER A 231 5.23 -22.39 -28.80
CA SER A 231 6.69 -22.25 -28.81
C SER A 231 7.23 -23.32 -29.77
N VAL A 232 8.31 -23.04 -30.49
CA VAL A 232 8.93 -24.02 -31.42
C VAL A 232 9.18 -25.37 -30.70
N VAL A 233 9.37 -25.32 -29.38
CA VAL A 233 9.53 -26.46 -28.49
C VAL A 233 8.22 -27.22 -28.25
N ASP A 234 7.08 -26.51 -28.09
CA ASP A 234 5.76 -27.12 -27.89
C ASP A 234 5.18 -27.68 -29.20
N ALA A 235 5.48 -27.07 -30.34
CA ALA A 235 5.13 -27.59 -31.66
C ALA A 235 5.87 -28.91 -31.95
N GLY A 236 7.15 -29.00 -31.58
CA GLY A 236 7.93 -30.24 -31.70
C GLY A 236 7.38 -31.38 -30.84
N ARG A 237 7.07 -31.10 -29.56
CA ARG A 237 6.48 -32.12 -28.66
C ARG A 237 5.09 -32.56 -29.07
N ALA A 238 4.27 -31.66 -29.62
CA ALA A 238 2.95 -32.00 -30.13
C ALA A 238 3.03 -32.86 -31.41
N ALA A 239 4.00 -32.61 -32.29
CA ALA A 239 4.24 -33.42 -33.47
C ALA A 239 4.74 -34.83 -33.11
N ASP A 240 5.68 -34.94 -32.16
CA ASP A 240 6.19 -36.23 -31.67
C ASP A 240 5.11 -37.07 -30.98
N MET A 241 4.20 -36.43 -30.24
CA MET A 241 3.06 -37.13 -29.63
C MET A 241 2.04 -37.65 -30.65
N LEU A 242 1.80 -36.92 -31.74
CA LEU A 242 0.89 -37.36 -32.80
C LEU A 242 1.48 -38.50 -33.64
N LEU A 243 2.79 -38.48 -33.88
CA LEU A 243 3.51 -39.59 -34.51
C LEU A 243 3.49 -40.85 -33.63
N ALA A 244 3.74 -40.72 -32.33
CA ALA A 244 3.66 -41.84 -31.38
C ALA A 244 2.24 -42.46 -31.29
N GLN A 245 1.19 -41.64 -31.39
CA GLN A 245 -0.19 -42.13 -31.42
C GLN A 245 -0.55 -42.86 -32.73
N HIS A 246 0.03 -42.45 -33.86
CA HIS A 246 -0.16 -43.13 -35.14
C HIS A 246 0.60 -44.47 -35.18
N GLU A 247 1.81 -44.54 -34.61
CA GLU A 247 2.59 -45.78 -34.53
C GLU A 247 1.94 -46.83 -33.60
N GLN A 248 1.36 -46.40 -32.48
CA GLN A 248 0.62 -47.32 -31.58
C GLN A 248 -0.67 -47.87 -32.20
N ARG A 249 -1.29 -47.16 -33.14
CA ARG A 249 -2.47 -47.67 -33.88
C ARG A 249 -2.11 -48.60 -35.04
N ALA A 250 -0.91 -48.50 -35.59
CA ALA A 250 -0.46 -49.35 -36.70
C ALA A 250 0.05 -50.74 -36.25
N VAL A 251 0.46 -50.89 -34.98
CA VAL A 251 0.96 -52.16 -34.42
C VAL A 251 -0.16 -53.00 -33.77
N GLY A 252 -1.37 -52.45 -33.65
CA GLY A 252 -2.53 -53.10 -33.01
C GLY A 252 -3.62 -53.61 -33.95
N ALA A 253 -3.36 -53.67 -35.26
CA ALA A 253 -4.25 -54.25 -36.29
C ALA A 253 -3.53 -55.40 -37.00
#